data_AF-A0A6A6IHX0-F1
#
_entry.id   AF-A0A6A6IHX0-F1
#
_cell.length_a   1.000
_cell.length_b   1.000
_cell.length_c   1.000
_cell.angle_alpha   90.00
_cell.angle_beta   90.00
_cell.angle_gamma   90.00
#
_symmetry.space_group_name_H-M   'P 1'
#
loop_
_entity.id
_entity.type
_entity.pdbx_description
1 polymer ?
#
loop_
_entity_poly.entity_id
_entity_poly.type
_entity_poly.pdbx_seq_one_letter_code
_entity_poly.pdbx_strand_id
1 'polypeptide(L)'
;MYTSILLISILTASVVAAPFAKREENATTATCADSDKMISLVVGPEDAKSVLIHACSAMMPPCAYPETLSNDTVCTAQMNWPLDGPKSVLLNATVERKDNGDKLSGWRVNFTVTPPEQPQDLAGVSWFRWDCEGYFHQLLSETPPDGCLIEGKGSGAGNLTVGGGNLKDTLFDISFAQRGANLSFVDLWG
;
A
#
# COMPACT_ATOMS: atom_id res chain seq x y z
N MET A 1 61.11 -55.23 -5.76
CA MET A 1 59.65 -55.41 -5.61
C MET A 1 59.00 -54.03 -5.61
N TYR A 2 57.96 -53.89 -6.42
CA TYR A 2 57.24 -52.66 -6.84
C TYR A 2 56.71 -51.81 -5.67
N THR A 3 57.03 -50.51 -5.59
CA THR A 3 56.21 -49.32 -5.96
C THR A 3 54.79 -49.24 -5.38
N SER A 4 54.50 -48.14 -4.68
CA SER A 4 53.26 -47.35 -4.80
C SER A 4 53.37 -46.03 -4.02
N ILE A 5 53.52 -44.91 -4.74
CA ILE A 5 53.40 -43.54 -4.22
C ILE A 5 52.04 -43.02 -4.72
N LEU A 6 51.14 -42.70 -3.79
CA LEU A 6 49.82 -42.14 -4.06
C LEU A 6 49.94 -40.60 -4.09
N LEU A 7 49.79 -40.01 -5.28
CA LEU A 7 49.66 -38.57 -5.48
C LEU A 7 48.18 -38.19 -5.42
N ILE A 8 47.80 -37.39 -4.43
CA ILE A 8 46.45 -36.82 -4.29
C ILE A 8 46.47 -35.42 -4.91
N SER A 9 45.95 -35.28 -6.12
CA SER A 9 45.70 -33.99 -6.77
C SER A 9 44.40 -33.39 -6.24
N ILE A 10 44.50 -32.28 -5.51
CA ILE A 10 43.35 -31.50 -5.04
C ILE A 10 43.13 -30.37 -6.05
N LEU A 11 42.09 -30.50 -6.88
CA LEU A 11 41.54 -29.42 -7.70
C LEU A 11 40.46 -28.71 -6.87
N THR A 12 40.77 -27.55 -6.30
CA THR A 12 39.75 -26.66 -5.75
C THR A 12 39.27 -25.70 -6.85
N ALA A 13 38.01 -25.89 -7.26
CA ALA A 13 37.30 -24.98 -8.15
C ALA A 13 37.09 -23.63 -7.45
N SER A 14 37.55 -22.55 -8.06
CA SER A 14 37.23 -21.19 -7.65
C SER A 14 35.81 -20.85 -8.08
N VAL A 15 34.87 -20.87 -7.13
CA VAL A 15 33.52 -20.33 -7.32
C VAL A 15 33.64 -18.80 -7.31
N VAL A 16 33.56 -18.18 -8.49
CA VAL A 16 33.38 -16.73 -8.60
C VAL A 16 31.92 -16.44 -8.23
N ALA A 17 31.67 -16.16 -6.95
CA ALA A 17 30.44 -15.52 -6.56
C ALA A 17 30.45 -14.11 -7.15
N ALA A 18 29.72 -13.89 -8.24
CA ALA A 18 29.47 -12.55 -8.74
C ALA A 18 28.86 -11.75 -7.57
N PRO A 19 29.40 -10.58 -7.21
CA PRO A 19 28.73 -9.73 -6.25
C PRO A 19 27.40 -9.38 -6.89
N PHE A 20 26.31 -9.83 -6.27
CA PHE A 20 25.00 -9.26 -6.53
C PHE A 20 25.14 -7.78 -6.22
N ALA A 21 25.34 -6.97 -7.25
CA ALA A 21 25.12 -5.54 -7.16
C ALA A 21 23.70 -5.41 -6.61
N LYS A 22 23.60 -4.99 -5.34
CA LYS A 22 22.34 -4.55 -4.77
C LYS A 22 21.83 -3.50 -5.73
N ARG A 23 20.84 -3.87 -6.54
CA ARG A 23 20.03 -2.89 -7.26
C ARG A 23 19.43 -2.05 -6.15
N GLU A 24 19.79 -0.78 -6.13
CA GLU A 24 19.18 0.22 -5.27
C GLU A 24 17.75 0.40 -5.79
N GLU A 25 16.88 -0.56 -5.49
CA GLU A 25 15.46 -0.32 -5.47
C GLU A 25 15.28 0.64 -4.30
N ASN A 26 15.07 1.91 -4.62
CA ASN A 26 14.57 2.87 -3.67
C ASN A 26 13.42 2.20 -2.90
N ALA A 27 13.63 1.97 -1.61
CA ALA A 27 12.68 1.22 -0.80
C ALA A 27 11.40 2.05 -0.65
N THR A 28 10.25 1.40 -0.73
CA THR A 28 8.98 1.97 -0.30
C THR A 28 9.04 2.16 1.21
N THR A 29 8.71 3.35 1.70
CA THR A 29 8.82 3.70 3.12
C THR A 29 7.46 4.12 3.68
N ALA A 30 7.14 3.68 4.90
CA ALA A 30 5.95 4.12 5.62
C ALA A 30 6.29 5.06 6.78
N THR A 31 5.44 6.06 7.00
CA THR A 31 5.46 6.92 8.17
C THR A 31 4.12 6.85 8.88
N CYS A 32 4.13 6.36 10.13
CA CYS A 32 2.91 6.23 10.91
C CYS A 32 2.61 7.49 11.70
N ALA A 33 1.35 7.91 11.64
CA ALA A 33 0.87 9.03 12.43
C ALA A 33 0.73 8.61 13.90
N ASP A 34 1.14 9.49 14.81
CA ASP A 34 0.82 9.30 16.23
C ASP A 34 -0.64 9.69 16.46
N SER A 35 -1.49 8.68 16.54
CA SER A 35 -2.93 8.80 16.75
C SER A 35 -3.36 7.94 17.92
N ASP A 36 -4.32 8.44 18.70
CA ASP A 36 -5.01 7.67 19.73
C ASP A 36 -6.05 6.69 19.15
N LYS A 37 -6.08 6.53 17.82
CA LYS A 37 -7.06 5.74 17.07
C LYS A 37 -6.40 4.70 16.18
N MET A 38 -7.13 3.62 15.94
CA MET A 38 -6.75 2.53 15.04
C MET A 38 -7.97 2.04 14.25
N ILE A 39 -7.71 1.43 13.10
CA ILE A 39 -8.69 0.75 12.28
C ILE A 39 -8.81 -0.68 12.80
N SER A 40 -10.04 -1.07 13.15
CA SER A 40 -10.33 -2.45 13.53
C SER A 40 -10.54 -3.28 12.28
N LEU A 41 -9.49 -3.97 11.84
CA LEU A 41 -9.51 -4.85 10.68
C LEU A 41 -10.05 -6.26 11.01
N VAL A 42 -10.30 -6.54 12.29
CA VAL A 42 -10.75 -7.84 12.81
C VAL A 42 -12.20 -7.77 13.31
N VAL A 43 -12.67 -6.60 13.75
CA VAL A 43 -13.98 -6.43 14.39
C VAL A 43 -14.92 -5.58 13.53
N GLY A 44 -15.62 -6.23 12.60
CA GLY A 44 -16.65 -5.60 11.77
C GLY A 44 -17.22 -6.56 10.73
N PRO A 45 -18.28 -6.14 10.01
CA PRO A 45 -18.74 -6.88 8.82
C PRO A 45 -17.75 -6.81 7.65
N GLU A 46 -16.81 -5.85 7.69
CA GLU A 46 -15.77 -5.66 6.69
C GLU A 46 -14.42 -6.14 7.25
N ASP A 47 -13.83 -7.15 6.60
CA ASP A 47 -12.44 -7.55 6.81
C ASP A 47 -11.47 -6.57 6.12
N ALA A 48 -10.17 -6.65 6.43
CA ALA A 48 -9.16 -5.80 5.80
C ALA A 48 -9.24 -5.82 4.26
N LYS A 49 -9.54 -6.99 3.69
CA LYS A 49 -9.63 -7.19 2.24
C LYS A 49 -10.81 -6.43 1.63
N SER A 50 -11.99 -6.50 2.23
CA SER A 50 -13.17 -5.77 1.74
C SER A 50 -13.00 -4.26 1.86
N VAL A 51 -12.41 -3.76 2.95
CA VAL A 51 -12.10 -2.32 3.09
C VAL A 51 -11.17 -1.84 1.97
N LEU A 52 -10.13 -2.62 1.65
CA LEU A 52 -9.21 -2.31 0.56
C LEU A 52 -9.89 -2.31 -0.81
N ILE A 53 -10.70 -3.34 -1.10
CA ILE A 53 -11.46 -3.42 -2.35
C ILE A 53 -12.43 -2.24 -2.46
N HIS A 54 -13.15 -1.89 -1.40
CA HIS A 54 -14.05 -0.73 -1.37
C HIS A 54 -13.31 0.58 -1.58
N ALA A 55 -12.14 0.77 -0.96
CA ALA A 55 -11.34 1.98 -1.11
C ALA A 55 -10.85 2.13 -2.55
N CYS A 56 -10.23 1.09 -3.08
CA CYS A 56 -9.64 1.13 -4.40
C CYS A 56 -10.69 1.14 -5.52
N SER A 57 -11.80 0.42 -5.40
CA SER A 57 -12.90 0.50 -6.38
C SER A 57 -13.56 1.87 -6.44
N ALA A 58 -13.51 2.66 -5.36
CA ALA A 58 -13.99 4.04 -5.36
C ALA A 58 -13.00 5.04 -5.99
N MET A 59 -11.71 4.74 -5.98
CA MET A 59 -10.66 5.61 -6.55
C MET A 59 -10.28 5.25 -7.99
N MET A 60 -10.54 4.01 -8.40
CA MET A 60 -10.28 3.49 -9.74
C MET A 60 -11.55 3.50 -10.59
N PRO A 61 -11.41 3.48 -11.93
CA PRO A 61 -12.56 3.34 -12.81
C PRO A 61 -13.27 1.99 -12.60
N PRO A 62 -14.59 1.89 -12.86
CA PRO A 62 -15.38 0.69 -12.58
C PRO A 62 -14.82 -0.59 -13.24
N CYS A 63 -14.27 -0.46 -14.45
CA CYS A 63 -13.66 -1.57 -15.18
C CYS A 63 -12.37 -2.14 -14.57
N ALA A 64 -11.79 -1.48 -13.56
CA ALA A 64 -10.73 -2.09 -12.74
C ALA A 64 -11.28 -3.21 -11.82
N TYR A 65 -12.58 -3.18 -11.52
CA TYR A 65 -13.29 -4.14 -10.67
C TYR A 65 -14.50 -4.72 -11.40
N PRO A 66 -14.29 -5.45 -12.52
CA PRO A 66 -15.39 -5.94 -13.35
C PRO A 66 -16.35 -6.87 -12.59
N GLU A 67 -15.88 -7.53 -11.54
CA GLU A 67 -16.71 -8.36 -10.66
C GLU A 67 -17.76 -7.58 -9.86
N THR A 68 -17.62 -6.27 -9.75
CA THR A 68 -18.58 -5.38 -9.08
C THR A 68 -19.63 -4.82 -10.03
N LEU A 69 -19.48 -5.07 -11.33
CA LEU A 69 -20.35 -4.55 -12.38
C LEU A 69 -21.47 -5.53 -12.71
N SER A 70 -22.53 -5.02 -13.32
CA SER A 70 -23.59 -5.85 -13.87
C SER A 70 -23.09 -6.68 -15.06
N ASN A 71 -23.66 -7.87 -15.25
CA ASN A 71 -23.23 -8.84 -16.29
C ASN A 71 -23.34 -8.32 -17.74
N ASP A 72 -24.04 -7.22 -17.98
CA ASP A 72 -24.19 -6.54 -19.28
C ASP A 72 -23.12 -5.46 -19.53
N THR A 73 -22.26 -5.17 -18.56
CA THR A 73 -21.18 -4.19 -18.73
C THR A 73 -19.99 -4.82 -19.44
N VAL A 74 -19.59 -4.24 -20.58
CA VAL A 74 -18.42 -4.67 -21.35
C VAL A 74 -17.25 -3.73 -21.06
N CYS A 75 -16.17 -4.28 -20.49
CA CYS A 75 -14.91 -3.57 -20.27
C CYS A 75 -13.88 -3.98 -21.32
N THR A 76 -13.07 -3.03 -21.79
CA THR A 76 -11.86 -3.34 -22.54
C THR A 76 -10.86 -4.05 -21.63
N ALA A 77 -10.02 -4.92 -22.19
CA ALA A 77 -8.99 -5.65 -21.45
C ALA A 77 -7.82 -4.71 -21.08
N GLN A 78 -8.10 -3.71 -20.24
CA GLN A 78 -7.16 -2.73 -19.75
C GLN A 78 -6.84 -3.02 -18.29
N MET A 79 -5.57 -3.29 -18.01
CA MET A 79 -5.09 -3.56 -16.65
C MET A 79 -4.46 -2.32 -16.02
N ASN A 80 -3.97 -1.39 -16.84
CA ASN A 80 -3.28 -0.19 -16.42
C ASN A 80 -4.19 1.02 -16.59
N TRP A 81 -4.44 1.75 -15.50
CA TRP A 81 -5.37 2.87 -15.44
C TRP A 81 -4.61 4.17 -15.16
N PRO A 82 -5.00 5.29 -15.78
CA PRO A 82 -4.37 6.57 -15.47
C PRO A 82 -4.72 7.02 -14.05
N LEU A 83 -3.74 7.60 -13.35
CA LEU A 83 -3.90 8.27 -12.07
C LEU A 83 -3.87 9.78 -12.33
N ASP A 84 -5.00 10.29 -12.83
CA ASP A 84 -5.18 11.70 -13.26
C ASP A 84 -5.33 12.67 -12.08
N GLY A 85 -4.32 12.69 -11.20
CA GLY A 85 -4.28 13.55 -10.01
C GLY A 85 -4.74 12.86 -8.72
N PRO A 86 -4.79 13.62 -7.61
CA PRO A 86 -5.10 13.07 -6.29
C PRO A 86 -6.49 12.44 -6.23
N LYS A 87 -6.58 11.27 -5.60
CA LYS A 87 -7.83 10.53 -5.34
C LYS A 87 -8.02 10.40 -3.83
N SER A 88 -9.26 10.48 -3.38
CA SER A 88 -9.58 10.33 -1.97
C SER A 88 -10.96 9.72 -1.78
N VAL A 89 -11.11 8.84 -0.79
CA VAL A 89 -12.38 8.21 -0.43
C VAL A 89 -12.51 8.06 1.08
N LEU A 90 -13.66 8.48 1.60
CA LEU A 90 -14.06 8.29 2.99
C LEU A 90 -14.89 7.02 3.13
N LEU A 91 -14.38 6.03 3.87
CA LEU A 91 -15.08 4.78 4.16
C LEU A 91 -15.62 4.75 5.60
N ASN A 92 -16.73 4.03 5.78
CA ASN A 92 -17.28 3.75 7.10
C ASN A 92 -16.61 2.49 7.65
N ALA A 93 -15.40 2.61 8.19
CA ALA A 93 -14.73 1.50 8.87
C ALA A 93 -14.88 1.64 10.39
N THR A 94 -14.79 0.52 11.11
CA THR A 94 -14.76 0.52 12.58
C THR A 94 -13.45 1.15 13.04
N VAL A 95 -13.55 2.28 13.72
CA VAL A 95 -12.40 2.94 14.38
C VAL A 95 -12.47 2.66 15.87
N GLU A 96 -11.34 2.28 16.45
CA GLU A 96 -11.20 1.99 17.88
C GLU A 96 -10.14 2.89 18.50
N ARG A 97 -10.25 3.09 19.82
CA ARG A 97 -9.23 3.79 20.58
C ARG A 97 -8.04 2.86 20.85
N LYS A 98 -6.83 3.35 20.65
CA LYS A 98 -5.57 2.58 20.72
C LYS A 98 -5.23 2.07 22.13
N ASP A 99 -5.71 2.73 23.18
CA ASP A 99 -5.40 2.40 24.58
C ASP A 99 -6.26 1.26 25.14
N ASN A 100 -7.55 1.24 24.81
CA ASN A 100 -8.55 0.36 25.44
C ASN A 100 -9.42 -0.44 24.45
N GLY A 101 -9.32 -0.16 23.14
CA GLY A 101 -10.11 -0.86 22.11
C GLY A 101 -11.57 -0.40 22.01
N ASP A 102 -11.95 0.69 22.68
CA ASP A 102 -13.32 1.19 22.63
C ASP A 102 -13.66 1.67 21.22
N LYS A 103 -14.82 1.22 20.71
CA LYS A 103 -15.33 1.64 19.41
C LYS A 103 -15.70 3.12 19.43
N LEU A 104 -15.13 3.87 18.50
CA LEU A 104 -15.37 5.29 18.33
C LEU A 104 -16.45 5.52 17.26
N SER A 105 -17.68 5.76 17.71
CA SER A 105 -18.79 6.11 16.80
C SER A 105 -18.55 7.48 16.16
N GLY A 106 -18.95 7.62 14.89
CA GLY A 106 -18.86 8.91 14.19
C GLY A 106 -17.48 9.20 13.59
N TRP A 107 -16.59 8.22 13.54
CA TRP A 107 -15.34 8.31 12.78
C TRP A 107 -15.43 7.53 11.47
N ARG A 108 -14.67 7.98 10.50
CA ARG A 108 -14.48 7.38 9.18
C ARG A 108 -12.99 7.30 8.90
N VAL A 109 -12.63 6.41 7.97
CA VAL A 109 -11.25 6.28 7.49
C VAL A 109 -11.18 6.90 6.11
N ASN A 110 -10.25 7.82 5.93
CA ASN A 110 -9.95 8.43 4.65
C ASN A 110 -8.77 7.71 4.01
N PHE A 111 -8.96 7.24 2.78
CA PHE A 111 -7.90 6.68 1.95
C PHE A 111 -7.59 7.70 0.87
N THR A 112 -6.33 8.09 0.74
CA THR A 112 -5.90 9.10 -0.22
C THR A 112 -4.71 8.59 -1.01
N VAL A 113 -4.68 8.92 -2.30
CA VAL A 113 -3.56 8.62 -3.20
C VAL A 113 -3.19 9.90 -3.92
N THR A 114 -1.95 10.33 -3.76
CA THR A 114 -1.43 11.55 -4.34
C THR A 114 -0.28 11.19 -5.28
N PRO A 115 -0.47 11.25 -6.61
CA PRO A 115 0.63 11.05 -7.55
C PRO A 115 1.68 12.15 -7.40
N PRO A 116 2.95 11.90 -7.76
CA PRO A 116 3.96 12.93 -7.84
C PRO A 116 3.56 14.02 -8.84
N GLU A 117 4.03 15.25 -8.61
CA GLU A 117 3.88 16.32 -9.59
C GLU A 117 4.61 15.94 -10.89
N GLN A 118 3.88 15.92 -12.00
CA GLN A 118 4.43 15.67 -13.32
C GLN A 118 4.27 16.90 -14.21
N PRO A 119 5.28 17.20 -15.06
CA PRO A 119 5.13 18.15 -16.15
C PRO A 119 3.92 17.79 -17.04
N GLN A 120 3.17 18.80 -17.50
CA GLN A 120 1.96 18.61 -18.32
C GLN A 120 2.18 17.81 -19.61
N ASP A 121 3.43 17.70 -20.08
CA ASP A 121 3.79 17.06 -21.35
C ASP A 121 4.31 15.62 -21.22
N LEU A 122 4.30 15.02 -20.02
CA LEU A 122 4.75 13.64 -19.81
C LEU A 122 3.59 12.64 -19.82
N ALA A 123 3.92 11.39 -20.15
CA ALA A 123 3.03 10.26 -19.94
C ALA A 123 2.66 10.19 -18.46
N GLY A 124 1.38 10.41 -18.15
CA GLY A 124 0.85 10.47 -16.79
C GLY A 124 1.19 9.23 -15.95
N VAL A 125 1.13 9.38 -14.64
CA VAL A 125 1.22 8.27 -13.69
C VAL A 125 0.08 7.29 -13.96
N SER A 126 0.39 6.00 -13.93
CA SER A 126 -0.59 4.95 -14.16
C SER A 126 -0.41 3.82 -13.16
N TRP A 127 -1.51 3.23 -12.73
CA TRP A 127 -1.54 2.17 -11.74
C TRP A 127 -2.39 0.98 -12.18
N PHE A 128 -2.01 -0.17 -11.67
CA PHE A 128 -2.80 -1.39 -11.74
C PHE A 128 -3.69 -1.52 -10.51
N ARG A 129 -4.71 -2.39 -10.62
CA ARG A 129 -5.57 -2.75 -9.47
C ARG A 129 -4.75 -3.21 -8.26
N TRP A 130 -3.77 -4.09 -8.50
CA TRP A 130 -2.92 -4.64 -7.46
C TRP A 130 -1.96 -3.62 -6.85
N ASP A 131 -1.65 -2.52 -7.54
CA ASP A 131 -0.85 -1.45 -6.94
C ASP A 131 -1.67 -0.73 -5.88
N CYS A 132 -2.93 -0.37 -6.20
CA CYS A 132 -3.81 0.28 -5.23
C CYS A 132 -4.04 -0.61 -4.01
N GLU A 133 -4.47 -1.86 -4.23
CA GLU A 133 -4.72 -2.80 -3.13
C GLU A 133 -3.43 -3.11 -2.36
N GLY A 134 -2.32 -3.32 -3.07
CA GLY A 134 -1.04 -3.74 -2.50
C GLY A 134 -0.40 -2.71 -1.58
N TYR A 135 -0.35 -1.43 -1.98
CA TYR A 135 0.28 -0.40 -1.15
C TYR A 135 -0.54 -0.05 0.09
N PHE A 136 -1.88 0.01 -0.01
CA PHE A 136 -2.71 0.15 1.18
C PHE A 136 -2.66 -1.10 2.06
N HIS A 137 -2.59 -2.29 1.46
CA HIS A 137 -2.42 -3.53 2.22
C HIS A 137 -1.11 -3.53 3.01
N GLN A 138 0.00 -3.12 2.38
CA GLN A 138 1.30 -2.97 3.03
C GLN A 138 1.20 -2.01 4.22
N LEU A 139 0.62 -0.82 4.02
CA LEU A 139 0.46 0.17 5.08
C LEU A 139 -0.41 -0.35 6.26
N LEU A 140 -1.40 -1.19 5.98
CA LEU A 140 -2.28 -1.75 7.00
C LEU A 140 -1.71 -3.00 7.69
N SER A 141 -0.90 -3.80 7.00
CA SER A 141 -0.59 -5.18 7.42
C SER A 141 0.85 -5.38 7.84
N GLU A 142 1.74 -4.44 7.52
CA GLU A 142 3.14 -4.48 7.96
C GLU A 142 3.36 -3.58 9.18
N THR A 143 4.35 -3.93 10.01
CA THR A 143 4.76 -3.09 11.14
C THR A 143 5.76 -2.02 10.71
N PRO A 144 5.99 -0.96 11.50
CA PRO A 144 7.00 0.04 11.17
C PRO A 144 8.39 -0.59 11.01
N PRO A 145 9.19 -0.17 9.99
CA PRO A 145 9.00 1.00 9.12
C PRO A 145 8.25 0.74 7.81
N ASP A 146 7.78 -0.49 7.58
CA ASP A 146 7.21 -0.90 6.29
C ASP A 146 5.69 -0.69 6.20
N GLY A 147 5.02 -0.55 7.35
CA GLY A 147 3.61 -0.21 7.48
C GLY A 147 3.25 0.31 8.88
N CYS A 148 1.95 0.39 9.17
CA CYS A 148 1.39 0.95 10.40
C CYS A 148 0.54 -0.02 11.20
N LEU A 149 0.77 -1.33 11.04
CA LEU A 149 0.20 -2.33 11.92
C LEU A 149 0.77 -2.18 13.34
N ILE A 150 -0.13 -2.12 14.32
CA ILE A 150 0.16 -2.16 15.75
C ILE A 150 -0.18 -3.57 16.23
N GLU A 151 0.84 -4.36 16.56
CA GLU A 151 0.68 -5.76 16.96
C GLU A 151 -0.34 -5.94 18.10
N GLY A 152 -1.25 -6.88 17.91
CA GLY A 152 -2.30 -7.20 18.88
C GLY A 152 -3.40 -6.14 19.05
N LYS A 153 -3.39 -5.06 18.25
CA LYS A 153 -4.35 -3.96 18.37
C LYS A 153 -5.11 -3.69 17.07
N GLY A 154 -4.40 -3.47 15.97
CA GLY A 154 -4.99 -3.07 14.68
C GLY A 154 -4.06 -2.12 13.92
N SER A 155 -4.56 -1.46 12.88
CA SER A 155 -3.71 -0.61 12.03
C SER A 155 -3.90 0.87 12.34
N GLY A 156 -2.80 1.58 12.49
CA GLY A 156 -2.78 3.03 12.66
C GLY A 156 -3.04 3.78 11.36
N ALA A 157 -3.18 5.10 11.49
CA ALA A 157 -3.08 6.03 10.38
C ALA A 157 -1.61 6.25 10.01
N GLY A 158 -1.36 6.69 8.78
CA GLY A 158 -0.02 6.95 8.28
C GLY A 158 -0.01 7.12 6.77
N ASN A 159 1.18 7.31 6.24
CA ASN A 159 1.41 7.37 4.81
C ASN A 159 2.50 6.39 4.37
N LEU A 160 2.51 6.08 3.10
CA LEU A 160 3.48 5.25 2.42
C LEU A 160 3.92 5.95 1.14
N THR A 161 5.24 6.11 0.97
CA THR A 161 5.86 6.70 -0.23
C THR A 161 6.44 5.59 -1.07
N VAL A 162 5.96 5.45 -2.30
CA VAL A 162 6.41 4.41 -3.22
C VAL A 162 7.82 4.70 -3.73
N GLY A 163 8.75 3.77 -3.55
CA GLY A 163 10.15 4.01 -3.92
C GLY A 163 10.48 3.78 -5.40
N GLY A 164 9.67 3.02 -6.15
CA GLY A 164 10.02 2.61 -7.52
C GLY A 164 8.84 2.34 -8.45
N GLY A 165 9.16 2.00 -9.70
CA GLY A 165 8.18 1.69 -10.75
C GLY A 165 7.45 2.93 -11.29
N ASN A 166 6.29 2.70 -11.91
CA ASN A 166 5.45 3.76 -12.50
C ASN A 166 4.83 4.69 -11.45
N LEU A 167 4.83 4.27 -10.19
CA LEU A 167 4.26 4.98 -9.06
C LEU A 167 5.31 5.61 -8.15
N LYS A 168 6.58 5.66 -8.56
CA LYS A 168 7.64 6.29 -7.77
C LYS A 168 7.20 7.67 -7.25
N ASP A 169 7.46 7.93 -5.98
CA ASP A 169 7.13 9.15 -5.25
C ASP A 169 5.61 9.41 -5.08
N THR A 170 4.75 8.44 -5.43
CA THR A 170 3.32 8.48 -5.11
C THR A 170 3.11 8.23 -3.63
N LEU A 171 2.25 9.04 -3.02
CA LEU A 171 1.88 8.95 -1.61
C LEU A 171 0.54 8.23 -1.45
N PHE A 172 0.54 7.16 -0.66
CA PHE A 172 -0.66 6.48 -0.17
C PHE A 172 -0.87 6.87 1.29
N ASP A 173 -1.99 7.51 1.62
CA ASP A 173 -2.29 8.01 2.96
C ASP A 173 -3.57 7.40 3.51
N ILE A 174 -3.53 7.06 4.80
CA ILE A 174 -4.67 6.63 5.58
C ILE A 174 -4.78 7.56 6.79
N SER A 175 -5.92 8.23 6.90
CA SER A 175 -6.20 9.18 7.98
C SER A 175 -7.60 8.99 8.58
N PHE A 176 -7.83 9.52 9.77
CA PHE A 176 -9.13 9.44 10.46
C PHE A 176 -9.89 10.75 10.29
N ALA A 177 -11.17 10.67 9.91
CA ALA A 177 -12.04 11.81 9.72
C ALA A 177 -13.30 11.72 10.59
N GLN A 178 -13.70 12.83 11.21
CA GLN A 178 -14.92 12.88 12.01
C GLN A 178 -16.15 13.15 11.12
N ARG A 179 -17.25 12.42 11.36
CA ARG A 179 -18.52 12.58 10.66
C ARG A 179 -19.10 13.97 11.01
N GLY A 180 -19.16 14.85 10.01
CA GLY A 180 -19.65 16.22 10.18
C GLY A 180 -18.56 17.28 10.33
N ALA A 181 -17.28 16.89 10.40
CA ALA A 181 -16.21 17.81 10.06
C ALA A 181 -16.32 18.09 8.56
N ASN A 182 -16.68 19.33 8.22
CA ASN A 182 -16.55 19.82 6.85
C ASN A 182 -15.04 19.84 6.60
N LEU A 183 -14.49 18.77 6.04
CA LEU A 183 -13.08 18.73 5.63
C LEU A 183 -12.96 19.71 4.46
N SER A 184 -12.74 20.96 4.81
CA SER A 184 -12.32 21.95 3.84
C SER A 184 -10.92 21.56 3.41
N PHE A 185 -10.67 21.64 2.10
CA PHE A 185 -9.39 21.32 1.44
C PHE A 185 -8.15 22.01 2.07
N VAL A 186 -8.37 22.95 2.99
CA VAL A 186 -7.34 23.77 3.66
C VAL A 186 -6.75 23.09 4.91
N ASP A 187 -7.45 22.15 5.55
CA ASP A 187 -7.03 21.60 6.85
C ASP A 187 -6.01 20.43 6.75
N LEU A 188 -5.59 20.04 5.54
CA LEU A 188 -4.68 18.90 5.30
C LEU A 188 -3.24 19.30 4.92
N TRP A 189 -2.92 20.60 4.88
CA TRP A 189 -1.57 21.10 4.61
C TRP A 189 -1.20 22.26 5.53
N GLY A 190 -0.99 21.93 6.81
CA GLY A 190 -0.36 22.81 7.82
C GLY A 190 0.94 22.21 8.32
#